data_AF-A0A849GDV1-F1
#
_entry.id   AF-A0A849GDV1-F1
#
_cell.length_a   1.000
_cell.length_b   1.000
_cell.length_c   1.000
_cell.angle_alpha   90.00
_cell.angle_beta   90.00
_cell.angle_gamma   90.00
#
_symmetry.space_group_name_H-M   'P 1'
#
loop_
_entity.id
_entity.type
_entity.pdbx_description
1 polymer ?
#
loop_
_entity_poly.entity_id
_entity_poly.type
_entity_poly.pdbx_seq_one_letter_code
_entity_poly.pdbx_strand_id
1 'polypeptide(L)'
;MAGTAHKGRGAIGQTQNRFEQRPVELTAQETFDRGEIAPETVLRPMHARSIISHNDSPDIPFDHSINPYVGCEHGCVYCYARPAHSYLDLSPGLDFETQIFYKPNAVERLLATWEKPGYRCEPITIGANTDPYQPAERRLEITRQLLQVFLDHRHPVSLISKGTAMRRDLDLLAALAERNLCSVAISIPTMDSALKRQLEPRVPAASARLKLLQALSDAGVPCSVLVAPVIPAVNDSEIEKILEQAALHGARSAAWILLRLPHEVREIFSDWLDQHLPDRADHVKSLLRQAHGGREYDSRFGHRQSGSGPYASMIGQRFRASCKRVGLTTGERPQALDCSGFRPPGQQQLGLEFGGD
;
A
#
# COMPACT_ATOMS: atom_id res chain seq x y z
N MET A 1 12.69 23.82 -15.38
CA MET A 1 11.30 24.29 -15.52
C MET A 1 10.41 23.28 -14.84
N ALA A 2 9.64 23.67 -13.83
CA ALA A 2 8.76 22.75 -13.11
C ALA A 2 7.70 22.22 -14.09
N GLY A 3 7.56 20.90 -14.18
CA GLY A 3 6.59 20.26 -15.07
C GLY A 3 5.14 20.71 -14.76
N THR A 4 4.25 20.58 -15.73
CA THR A 4 2.83 20.84 -15.55
C THR A 4 2.16 19.67 -14.83
N ALA A 5 1.43 19.93 -13.74
CA ALA A 5 0.65 18.90 -13.06
C ALA A 5 -0.40 18.31 -14.00
N HIS A 6 -0.40 16.99 -14.15
CA HIS A 6 -1.39 16.30 -14.97
C HIS A 6 -2.61 15.87 -14.14
N LYS A 7 -3.82 16.14 -14.64
CA LYS A 7 -5.05 15.72 -13.97
C LYS A 7 -5.07 14.21 -13.78
N GLY A 8 -5.29 13.75 -12.54
CA GLY A 8 -5.33 12.32 -12.22
C GLY A 8 -3.96 11.69 -11.97
N ARG A 9 -2.90 12.50 -11.92
CA ARG A 9 -1.51 12.06 -11.70
C ARG A 9 -0.93 12.71 -10.45
N GLY A 10 -0.08 11.97 -9.73
CA GLY A 10 0.51 12.46 -8.48
C GLY A 10 1.90 13.05 -8.67
N ALA A 11 2.70 12.43 -9.53
CA ALA A 11 3.96 13.02 -9.97
C ALA A 11 3.69 14.19 -10.92
N ILE A 12 4.45 15.27 -10.77
CA ILE A 12 4.35 16.46 -11.63
C ILE A 12 4.90 16.17 -13.02
N GLY A 13 5.89 15.29 -13.12
CA GLY A 13 6.57 14.98 -14.37
C GLY A 13 7.38 13.69 -14.28
N GLN A 14 8.19 13.46 -15.30
CA GLN A 14 9.21 12.43 -15.24
C GLN A 14 10.30 12.83 -14.27
N THR A 15 10.74 11.87 -13.47
CA THR A 15 11.91 11.98 -12.59
C THR A 15 13.01 11.09 -13.14
N GLN A 16 14.25 11.57 -13.14
CA GLN A 16 15.38 10.80 -13.63
C GLN A 16 15.54 9.50 -12.83
N ASN A 17 15.76 8.40 -13.53
CA ASN A 17 16.08 7.12 -12.91
C ASN A 17 17.54 7.15 -12.42
N ARG A 18 17.79 6.72 -11.17
CA ARG A 18 19.14 6.68 -10.57
C ARG A 18 20.18 5.83 -11.33
N PHE A 19 19.76 4.89 -12.17
CA PHE A 19 20.66 4.03 -12.95
C PHE A 19 20.91 4.56 -14.37
N GLU A 20 20.25 5.65 -14.75
CA GLU A 20 20.37 6.25 -16.08
C GLU A 20 21.71 7.01 -16.20
N GLN A 21 22.56 6.56 -17.12
CA GLN A 21 23.89 7.17 -17.31
C GLN A 21 23.91 8.41 -18.21
N ARG A 22 22.86 8.60 -19.03
CA ARG A 22 22.73 9.76 -19.92
C ARG A 22 21.27 10.21 -19.92
N PRO A 23 20.93 11.27 -19.16
CA PRO A 23 19.59 11.82 -19.21
C PRO A 23 19.28 12.33 -20.61
N VAL A 24 18.11 11.99 -21.13
CA VAL A 24 17.57 12.62 -22.34
C VAL A 24 17.09 14.02 -21.95
N GLU A 25 17.83 15.06 -22.35
CA GLU A 25 17.36 16.43 -22.24
C GLU A 25 16.25 16.67 -23.27
N LEU A 26 15.02 16.86 -22.78
CA LEU A 26 13.90 17.25 -23.62
C LEU A 26 13.99 18.74 -23.94
N THR A 27 13.70 19.11 -25.19
CA THR A 27 13.52 20.51 -25.58
C THR A 27 12.28 21.11 -24.90
N ALA A 28 12.17 22.44 -24.87
CA ALA A 28 11.00 23.13 -24.34
C ALA A 28 9.70 22.74 -25.07
N GLN A 29 9.78 22.51 -26.39
CA GLN A 29 8.65 22.05 -27.20
C GLN A 29 8.25 20.61 -26.84
N GLU A 30 9.19 19.68 -26.73
CA GLU A 30 8.89 18.29 -26.33
C GLU A 30 8.34 18.20 -24.91
N THR A 31 8.77 19.10 -24.02
CA THR A 31 8.22 19.23 -22.67
C THR A 31 6.79 19.74 -22.70
N PHE A 32 6.51 20.74 -23.55
CA PHE A 32 5.19 21.33 -23.74
C PHE A 32 4.20 20.33 -24.34
N ASP A 33 4.58 19.63 -25.41
CA ASP A 33 3.75 18.64 -26.09
C ASP A 33 3.39 17.45 -25.17
N ARG A 34 4.34 17.02 -24.34
CA ARG A 34 4.09 16.00 -23.30
C ARG A 34 3.25 16.54 -22.13
N GLY A 35 3.25 17.85 -21.91
CA GLY A 35 2.48 18.55 -20.88
C GLY A 35 0.97 18.57 -21.14
N GLU A 36 0.55 18.69 -22.41
CA GLU A 36 -0.86 18.87 -22.79
C GLU A 36 -1.69 17.57 -22.76
N ILE A 37 -1.08 16.42 -23.05
CA ILE A 37 -1.79 15.13 -23.07
C ILE A 37 -1.57 14.42 -21.74
N ALA A 38 -2.64 14.21 -20.96
CA ALA A 38 -2.55 13.37 -19.77
C ALA A 38 -2.10 11.96 -20.19
N PRO A 39 -0.96 11.45 -19.66
CA PRO A 39 -0.38 10.20 -20.15
C PRO A 39 -1.35 9.04 -19.91
N GLU A 40 -1.55 8.22 -20.93
CA GLU A 40 -2.40 7.03 -20.84
C GLU A 40 -1.77 6.00 -19.90
N THR A 41 -2.61 5.25 -19.17
CA THR A 41 -2.11 4.12 -18.39
C THR A 41 -2.02 2.89 -19.27
N VAL A 42 -0.81 2.33 -19.41
CA VAL A 42 -0.53 1.11 -20.16
C VAL A 42 -0.32 -0.06 -19.18
N LEU A 43 -1.05 -1.16 -19.41
CA LEU A 43 -0.90 -2.41 -18.66
C LEU A 43 -0.05 -3.39 -19.48
N ARG A 44 1.02 -3.95 -18.88
CA ARG A 44 1.88 -4.95 -19.52
C ARG A 44 1.96 -6.23 -18.70
N PRO A 45 1.85 -7.41 -19.34
CA PRO A 45 2.10 -8.67 -18.64
C PRO A 45 3.59 -8.77 -18.28
N MET A 46 3.87 -9.18 -17.04
CA MET A 46 5.21 -9.49 -16.54
C MET A 46 5.14 -10.83 -15.82
N HIS A 47 5.67 -11.88 -16.44
CA HIS A 47 5.68 -13.21 -15.82
C HIS A 47 6.67 -13.23 -14.66
N ALA A 48 6.16 -13.55 -13.48
CA ALA A 48 6.96 -13.62 -12.27
C ALA A 48 7.78 -14.92 -12.26
N ARG A 49 9.08 -14.83 -11.89
CA ARG A 49 9.90 -16.02 -11.58
C ARG A 49 9.52 -16.62 -10.22
N SER A 50 9.24 -15.74 -9.25
CA SER A 50 8.66 -16.04 -7.94
C SER A 50 7.58 -15.00 -7.64
N ILE A 51 6.51 -15.41 -6.95
CA ILE A 51 5.45 -14.50 -6.53
C ILE A 51 5.60 -14.02 -5.08
N ILE A 52 6.18 -14.86 -4.21
CA ILE A 52 6.44 -14.54 -2.80
C ILE A 52 7.77 -13.79 -2.70
N SER A 53 7.74 -12.65 -2.02
CA SER A 53 8.91 -11.85 -1.66
C SER A 53 9.11 -11.89 -0.14
N HIS A 54 10.37 -11.95 0.29
CA HIS A 54 10.74 -11.95 1.71
C HIS A 54 11.37 -10.63 2.12
N ASN A 55 11.28 -10.29 3.40
CA ASN A 55 11.98 -9.17 4.01
C ASN A 55 12.38 -9.53 5.45
N ASP A 56 13.38 -8.82 5.97
CA ASP A 56 13.96 -8.98 7.31
C ASP A 56 13.72 -7.75 8.19
N SER A 57 12.73 -6.91 7.82
CA SER A 57 12.55 -5.64 8.51
C SER A 57 11.83 -5.82 9.85
N PRO A 58 12.41 -5.34 10.96
CA PRO A 58 11.76 -5.37 12.26
C PRO A 58 10.63 -4.33 12.39
N ASP A 59 10.45 -3.47 11.39
CA ASP A 59 9.47 -2.37 11.42
C ASP A 59 8.07 -2.80 10.93
N ILE A 60 7.94 -3.97 10.31
CA ILE A 60 6.67 -4.45 9.76
C ILE A 60 6.29 -5.81 10.37
N PRO A 61 5.00 -6.10 10.56
CA PRO A 61 4.55 -7.30 11.25
C PRO A 61 4.50 -8.55 10.37
N PHE A 62 5.20 -8.56 9.23
CA PHE A 62 5.18 -9.65 8.25
C PHE A 62 6.52 -9.79 7.54
N ASP A 63 6.89 -11.05 7.25
CA ASP A 63 8.13 -11.37 6.55
C ASP A 63 7.87 -11.71 5.08
N HIS A 64 6.67 -12.20 4.77
CA HIS A 64 6.26 -12.70 3.46
C HIS A 64 5.25 -11.76 2.81
N SER A 65 5.45 -11.44 1.53
CA SER A 65 4.50 -10.64 0.78
C SER A 65 4.31 -11.06 -0.67
N ILE A 66 3.15 -10.73 -1.21
CA ILE A 66 2.81 -10.85 -2.63
C ILE A 66 2.39 -9.46 -3.13
N ASN A 67 2.97 -9.06 -4.26
CA ASN A 67 2.55 -7.88 -5.00
C ASN A 67 2.12 -8.34 -6.40
N PRO A 68 0.81 -8.39 -6.70
CA PRO A 68 0.31 -8.82 -8.02
C PRO A 68 0.73 -7.88 -9.15
N TYR A 69 1.11 -6.65 -8.79
CA TYR A 69 1.45 -5.57 -9.70
C TYR A 69 2.82 -4.95 -9.40
N VAL A 70 3.43 -4.35 -10.42
CA VAL A 70 4.56 -3.42 -10.29
C VAL A 70 4.14 -2.09 -10.89
N GLY A 71 4.27 -1.02 -10.11
CA GLY A 71 3.61 0.26 -10.37
C GLY A 71 2.22 0.33 -9.75
N CYS A 72 1.70 1.56 -9.60
CA CYS A 72 0.38 1.75 -9.03
C CYS A 72 -0.37 2.93 -9.65
N GLU A 73 -1.51 2.65 -10.27
CA GLU A 73 -2.42 3.63 -10.87
C GLU A 73 -3.04 4.60 -9.88
N HIS A 74 -2.99 4.31 -8.58
CA HIS A 74 -3.43 5.25 -7.55
C HIS A 74 -2.64 6.56 -7.60
N GLY A 75 -1.38 6.51 -8.04
CA GLY A 75 -0.54 7.68 -8.25
C GLY A 75 -0.25 8.46 -6.97
N CYS A 76 -0.14 7.81 -5.81
CA CYS A 76 0.14 8.54 -4.58
C CYS A 76 1.53 9.20 -4.66
N VAL A 77 1.63 10.52 -4.52
CA VAL A 77 2.90 11.25 -4.76
C VAL A 77 4.01 10.82 -3.80
N TYR A 78 3.66 10.51 -2.55
CA TYR A 78 4.58 10.05 -1.50
C TYR A 78 4.90 8.54 -1.52
N CYS A 79 4.46 7.81 -2.54
CA CYS A 79 4.56 6.35 -2.52
C CYS A 79 6.02 5.88 -2.48
N TYR A 80 6.43 5.23 -1.38
CA TYR A 80 7.79 4.72 -1.22
C TYR A 80 8.16 3.62 -2.23
N ALA A 81 7.19 3.08 -2.97
CA ALA A 81 7.39 2.06 -3.98
C ALA A 81 7.77 2.62 -5.37
N ARG A 82 7.62 3.94 -5.58
CA ARG A 82 8.06 4.65 -6.80
C ARG A 82 9.46 4.26 -7.28
N PRO A 83 10.47 4.16 -6.38
CA PRO A 83 11.83 3.82 -6.76
C PRO A 83 11.98 2.41 -7.37
N ALA A 84 10.96 1.55 -7.34
CA ALA A 84 10.97 0.24 -8.00
C ALA A 84 11.05 0.36 -9.53
N HIS A 85 10.49 1.42 -10.12
CA HIS A 85 10.52 1.65 -11.57
C HIS A 85 11.92 1.97 -12.09
N SER A 86 12.79 2.51 -11.23
CA SER A 86 14.20 2.70 -11.56
C SER A 86 14.88 1.38 -11.96
N TYR A 87 14.53 0.26 -11.34
CA TYR A 87 15.08 -1.06 -11.69
C TYR A 87 14.53 -1.65 -13.01
N LEU A 88 13.55 -0.99 -13.61
CA LEU A 88 12.95 -1.36 -14.90
C LEU A 88 13.39 -0.42 -16.02
N ASP A 89 14.39 0.43 -15.77
CA ASP A 89 14.80 1.51 -16.67
C ASP A 89 13.66 2.49 -17.00
N LEU A 90 12.75 2.69 -16.03
CA LEU A 90 11.61 3.59 -16.12
C LEU A 90 11.68 4.69 -15.07
N SER A 91 10.96 5.78 -15.31
CA SER A 91 10.89 6.86 -14.33
C SER A 91 10.13 6.48 -13.05
N PRO A 92 10.66 6.77 -11.85
CA PRO A 92 9.88 6.68 -10.61
C PRO A 92 8.79 7.77 -10.49
N GLY A 93 8.79 8.76 -11.39
CA GLY A 93 7.77 9.81 -11.51
C GLY A 93 6.50 9.32 -12.19
N LEU A 94 6.21 9.83 -13.39
CA LEU A 94 4.99 9.50 -14.13
C LEU A 94 4.93 8.05 -14.60
N ASP A 95 6.07 7.41 -14.93
CA ASP A 95 6.03 6.01 -15.38
C ASP A 95 5.57 5.04 -14.30
N PHE A 96 5.83 5.33 -13.01
CA PHE A 96 5.33 4.50 -11.90
C PHE A 96 3.81 4.32 -11.90
N GLU A 97 3.07 5.34 -12.33
CA GLU A 97 1.61 5.38 -12.28
C GLU A 97 0.95 5.28 -13.66
N THR A 98 1.74 5.20 -14.73
CA THR A 98 1.27 5.05 -16.12
C THR A 98 1.77 3.77 -16.77
N GLN A 99 2.92 3.22 -16.37
CA GLN A 99 3.47 1.97 -16.89
C GLN A 99 3.31 0.88 -15.83
N ILE A 100 2.20 0.15 -15.88
CA ILE A 100 1.83 -0.83 -14.86
C ILE A 100 2.09 -2.24 -15.39
N PHE A 101 2.82 -3.02 -14.60
CA PHE A 101 3.05 -4.43 -14.91
C PHE A 101 2.19 -5.31 -14.02
N TYR A 102 1.55 -6.32 -14.59
CA TYR A 102 0.75 -7.29 -13.85
C TYR A 102 1.31 -8.69 -14.03
N LYS A 103 1.12 -9.55 -13.02
CA LYS A 103 1.68 -10.91 -12.99
C LYS A 103 0.58 -11.94 -13.33
N PRO A 104 0.35 -12.28 -14.61
CA PRO A 104 -0.73 -13.20 -14.99
C PRO A 104 -0.54 -14.61 -14.41
N ASN A 105 0.71 -15.02 -14.18
CA ASN A 105 1.06 -16.32 -13.63
C ASN A 105 1.16 -16.33 -12.09
N ALA A 106 0.58 -15.34 -11.39
CA ALA A 106 0.70 -15.21 -9.94
C ALA A 106 0.22 -16.46 -9.18
N VAL A 107 -0.94 -17.00 -9.56
CA VAL A 107 -1.50 -18.23 -8.97
C VAL A 107 -0.61 -19.44 -9.24
N GLU A 108 -0.22 -19.64 -10.51
CA GLU A 108 0.65 -20.74 -10.91
C GLU A 108 1.96 -20.75 -10.11
N ARG A 109 2.59 -19.59 -9.94
CA ARG A 109 3.83 -19.45 -9.16
C ARG A 109 3.62 -19.61 -7.66
N LEU A 110 2.43 -19.26 -7.15
CA LEU A 110 2.08 -19.46 -5.73
C LEU A 110 1.98 -20.95 -5.43
N LEU A 111 1.18 -21.68 -6.20
CA LEU A 111 1.00 -23.13 -6.08
C LEU A 111 2.33 -23.87 -6.23
N ALA A 112 3.12 -23.55 -7.26
CA ALA A 112 4.45 -24.12 -7.46
C ALA A 112 5.43 -23.83 -6.30
N THR A 113 5.20 -22.78 -5.52
CA THR A 113 6.00 -22.50 -4.31
C THR A 113 5.53 -23.35 -3.13
N TRP A 114 4.22 -23.49 -2.95
CA TRP A 114 3.60 -24.31 -1.91
C TRP A 114 3.81 -25.82 -2.08
N GLU A 115 4.05 -26.28 -3.31
CA GLU A 115 4.39 -27.68 -3.63
C GLU A 115 5.82 -28.07 -3.26
N LYS A 116 6.71 -27.11 -2.97
CA LYS A 116 8.12 -27.40 -2.71
C LYS A 116 8.26 -28.24 -1.42
N PRO A 117 9.10 -29.29 -1.43
CA PRO A 117 9.42 -30.05 -0.22
C PRO A 117 9.92 -29.13 0.89
N GLY A 118 9.36 -29.27 2.09
CA GLY A 118 9.74 -28.47 3.25
C GLY A 118 9.13 -27.07 3.31
N TYR A 119 8.20 -26.72 2.43
CA TYR A 119 7.43 -25.49 2.57
C TYR A 119 6.74 -25.42 3.94
N ARG A 120 6.88 -24.29 4.62
CA ARG A 120 6.22 -24.01 5.90
C ARG A 120 5.19 -22.91 5.69
N CYS A 121 3.97 -23.17 6.14
CA CYS A 121 2.89 -22.19 6.07
C CYS A 121 3.15 -21.08 7.09
N GLU A 122 3.26 -19.86 6.58
CA GLU A 122 3.45 -18.63 7.36
C GLU A 122 2.59 -17.53 6.72
N PRO A 123 2.01 -16.60 7.50
CA PRO A 123 1.10 -15.58 6.94
C PRO A 123 1.76 -14.75 5.83
N ILE A 124 1.05 -14.59 4.72
CA ILE A 124 1.51 -13.79 3.57
C ILE A 124 0.71 -12.50 3.49
N THR A 125 1.37 -11.37 3.30
CA THR A 125 0.71 -10.07 3.10
C THR A 125 0.60 -9.71 1.62
N ILE A 126 -0.61 -9.50 1.11
CA ILE A 126 -0.86 -8.94 -0.23
C ILE A 126 -0.93 -7.42 -0.13
N GLY A 127 -0.19 -6.72 -1.00
CA GLY A 127 -0.27 -5.26 -1.11
C GLY A 127 0.78 -4.49 -0.33
N ALA A 128 1.90 -5.15 0.00
CA ALA A 128 2.99 -4.57 0.76
C ALA A 128 3.81 -3.51 0.00
N ASN A 129 3.68 -3.37 -1.32
CA ASN A 129 4.44 -2.38 -2.11
C ASN A 129 3.57 -1.67 -3.13
N THR A 130 2.66 -2.39 -3.78
CA THR A 130 1.68 -1.85 -4.74
C THR A 130 0.27 -2.22 -4.30
N ASP A 131 -0.73 -1.44 -4.70
CA ASP A 131 -2.10 -1.69 -4.27
C ASP A 131 -2.72 -2.86 -5.07
N PRO A 132 -3.20 -3.92 -4.40
CA PRO A 132 -3.80 -5.08 -5.07
C PRO A 132 -5.19 -4.78 -5.63
N TYR A 133 -5.81 -3.66 -5.25
CA TYR A 133 -7.13 -3.19 -5.69
C TYR A 133 -7.06 -1.84 -6.40
N GLN A 134 -5.94 -1.55 -7.05
CA GLN A 134 -5.84 -0.42 -7.99
C GLN A 134 -6.83 -0.58 -9.17
N PRO A 135 -7.15 0.49 -9.93
CA PRO A 135 -8.13 0.44 -11.02
C PRO A 135 -8.05 -0.77 -11.98
N ALA A 136 -6.85 -1.22 -12.36
CA ALA A 136 -6.63 -2.41 -13.22
C ALA A 136 -7.24 -3.70 -12.65
N GLU A 137 -7.33 -3.84 -11.33
CA GLU A 137 -7.87 -5.04 -10.66
C GLU A 137 -9.35 -5.27 -10.96
N ARG A 138 -10.09 -4.23 -11.39
CA ARG A 138 -11.49 -4.37 -11.83
C ARG A 138 -11.62 -5.25 -13.08
N ARG A 139 -10.56 -5.35 -13.89
CA ARG A 139 -10.53 -6.15 -15.13
C ARG A 139 -9.69 -7.41 -14.99
N LEU A 140 -8.59 -7.36 -14.24
CA LEU A 140 -7.61 -8.43 -14.21
C LEU A 140 -7.91 -9.50 -13.16
N GLU A 141 -8.56 -9.11 -12.05
CA GLU A 141 -9.01 -10.01 -10.99
C GLU A 141 -7.93 -10.94 -10.41
N ILE A 142 -6.65 -10.54 -10.48
CA ILE A 142 -5.52 -11.36 -10.02
C ILE A 142 -5.58 -11.51 -8.50
N THR A 143 -5.95 -10.45 -7.79
CA THR A 143 -6.11 -10.50 -6.33
C THR A 143 -7.26 -11.44 -5.95
N ARG A 144 -8.39 -11.41 -6.67
CA ARG A 144 -9.50 -12.35 -6.45
C ARG A 144 -9.05 -13.80 -6.64
N GLN A 145 -8.34 -14.08 -7.73
CA GLN A 145 -7.81 -15.43 -8.01
C GLN A 145 -6.84 -15.90 -6.93
N LEU A 146 -5.96 -15.02 -6.43
CA LEU A 146 -5.10 -15.32 -5.29
C LEU A 146 -5.92 -15.63 -4.05
N LEU A 147 -6.91 -14.81 -3.70
CA LEU A 147 -7.76 -15.03 -2.53
C LEU A 147 -8.50 -16.37 -2.56
N GLN A 148 -8.98 -16.78 -3.75
CA GLN A 148 -9.59 -18.10 -3.92
C GLN A 148 -8.58 -19.21 -3.57
N VAL A 149 -7.35 -19.10 -4.07
CA VAL A 149 -6.27 -20.07 -3.78
C VAL A 149 -5.91 -20.09 -2.28
N PHE A 150 -5.84 -18.93 -1.63
CA PHE A 150 -5.65 -18.85 -0.17
C PHE A 150 -6.79 -19.57 0.57
N LEU A 151 -8.04 -19.41 0.14
CA LEU A 151 -9.20 -20.07 0.76
C LEU A 151 -9.19 -21.59 0.54
N ASP A 152 -8.95 -22.05 -0.69
CA ASP A 152 -8.95 -23.47 -1.06
C ASP A 152 -7.88 -24.25 -0.30
N HIS A 153 -6.70 -23.64 -0.14
CA HIS A 153 -5.56 -24.21 0.58
C HIS A 153 -5.53 -23.84 2.06
N ARG A 154 -6.53 -23.10 2.56
CA ARG A 154 -6.62 -22.63 3.96
C ARG A 154 -5.32 -21.97 4.44
N HIS A 155 -4.72 -21.17 3.57
CA HIS A 155 -3.50 -20.46 3.85
C HIS A 155 -3.82 -19.07 4.41
N PRO A 156 -3.18 -18.61 5.50
CA PRO A 156 -3.42 -17.29 6.07
C PRO A 156 -2.89 -16.17 5.17
N VAL A 157 -3.66 -15.09 5.05
CA VAL A 157 -3.38 -13.93 4.22
C VAL A 157 -3.81 -12.63 4.88
N SER A 158 -2.94 -11.62 4.85
CA SER A 158 -3.31 -10.25 5.23
C SER A 158 -3.35 -9.37 3.99
N LEU A 159 -4.22 -8.36 3.95
CA LEU A 159 -4.28 -7.41 2.84
C LEU A 159 -4.00 -5.99 3.31
N ILE A 160 -3.24 -5.23 2.53
CA ILE A 160 -3.06 -3.79 2.69
C ILE A 160 -3.56 -3.11 1.42
N SER A 161 -4.52 -2.18 1.54
CA SER A 161 -5.06 -1.48 0.38
C SER A 161 -5.65 -0.10 0.71
N LYS A 162 -5.84 0.68 -0.33
CA LYS A 162 -6.62 1.92 -0.39
C LYS A 162 -7.82 1.80 -1.32
N GLY A 163 -7.90 0.72 -2.11
CA GLY A 163 -8.88 0.51 -3.18
C GLY A 163 -10.19 -0.09 -2.68
N THR A 164 -11.31 0.50 -3.09
CA THR A 164 -12.66 0.03 -2.73
C THR A 164 -13.19 -1.09 -3.62
N ALA A 165 -12.45 -1.45 -4.68
CA ALA A 165 -12.77 -2.63 -5.50
C ALA A 165 -12.77 -3.93 -4.68
N MET A 166 -12.07 -3.94 -3.54
CA MET A 166 -12.08 -5.01 -2.54
C MET A 166 -13.48 -5.45 -2.11
N ARG A 167 -14.49 -4.57 -2.16
CA ARG A 167 -15.88 -4.93 -1.84
C ARG A 167 -16.41 -6.09 -2.69
N ARG A 168 -15.91 -6.28 -3.93
CA ARG A 168 -16.27 -7.41 -4.80
C ARG A 168 -15.92 -8.76 -4.15
N ASP A 169 -14.82 -8.80 -3.41
CA ASP A 169 -14.22 -10.04 -2.89
C ASP A 169 -14.58 -10.28 -1.42
N LEU A 170 -15.64 -9.64 -0.94
CA LEU A 170 -16.13 -9.76 0.45
C LEU A 170 -16.56 -11.19 0.78
N ASP A 171 -17.07 -11.94 -0.19
CA ASP A 171 -17.42 -13.35 -0.08
C ASP A 171 -16.21 -14.20 0.34
N LEU A 172 -15.07 -14.01 -0.33
CA LEU A 172 -13.83 -14.74 -0.04
C LEU A 172 -13.20 -14.27 1.27
N LEU A 173 -13.19 -12.96 1.52
CA LEU A 173 -12.62 -12.38 2.74
C LEU A 173 -13.39 -12.82 3.98
N ALA A 174 -14.72 -12.90 3.92
CA ALA A 174 -15.56 -13.40 5.01
C ALA A 174 -15.27 -14.88 5.28
N ALA A 175 -15.25 -15.73 4.24
CA ALA A 175 -14.96 -17.16 4.38
C ALA A 175 -13.55 -17.45 4.96
N LEU A 176 -12.55 -16.63 4.62
CA LEU A 176 -11.23 -16.67 5.23
C LEU A 176 -11.26 -16.21 6.70
N ALA A 177 -11.98 -15.12 6.98
CA ALA A 177 -12.08 -14.55 8.32
C ALA A 177 -12.77 -15.49 9.33
N GLU A 178 -13.82 -16.20 8.91
CA GLU A 178 -14.51 -17.23 9.71
C GLU A 178 -13.54 -18.31 10.22
N ARG A 179 -12.42 -18.51 9.53
CA ARG A 179 -11.38 -19.49 9.85
C ARG A 179 -10.15 -18.88 10.49
N ASN A 180 -10.20 -17.62 10.88
CA ASN A 180 -9.04 -16.86 11.38
C ASN A 180 -7.85 -16.87 10.40
N LEU A 181 -8.14 -16.86 9.08
CA LEU A 181 -7.12 -16.88 8.02
C LEU A 181 -6.89 -15.51 7.40
N CYS A 182 -7.70 -14.48 7.70
CA CYS A 182 -7.56 -13.18 7.04
C CYS A 182 -7.66 -11.98 7.97
N SER A 183 -6.87 -10.95 7.65
CA SER A 183 -7.02 -9.59 8.19
C SER A 183 -6.83 -8.54 7.09
N VAL A 184 -7.46 -7.37 7.24
CA VAL A 184 -7.40 -6.29 6.24
C VAL A 184 -6.98 -4.97 6.88
N ALA A 185 -5.99 -4.30 6.30
CA ALA A 185 -5.58 -2.96 6.67
C ALA A 185 -5.93 -1.96 5.56
N ILE A 186 -6.73 -0.95 5.90
CA ILE A 186 -7.13 0.11 4.97
C ILE A 186 -6.35 1.40 5.28
N SER A 187 -5.62 1.95 4.31
CA SER A 187 -4.94 3.24 4.54
C SER A 187 -5.88 4.42 4.34
N ILE A 188 -5.90 5.33 5.33
CA ILE A 188 -6.62 6.60 5.31
C ILE A 188 -5.67 7.68 5.84
N PRO A 189 -4.93 8.40 4.96
CA PRO A 189 -4.00 9.44 5.36
C PRO A 189 -4.67 10.79 5.62
N THR A 190 -5.82 11.07 5.01
CA THR A 190 -6.54 12.34 5.16
C THR A 190 -8.03 12.10 4.93
N MET A 191 -8.86 12.87 5.65
CA MET A 191 -10.31 12.98 5.45
C MET A 191 -10.66 14.14 4.51
N ASP A 192 -9.73 15.06 4.24
CA ASP A 192 -9.92 16.16 3.31
C ASP A 192 -9.90 15.66 1.85
N SER A 193 -11.03 15.85 1.16
CA SER A 193 -11.19 15.47 -0.24
C SER A 193 -10.36 16.33 -1.19
N ALA A 194 -10.06 17.59 -0.84
CA ALA A 194 -9.21 18.46 -1.64
C ALA A 194 -7.75 18.01 -1.57
N LEU A 195 -7.21 17.86 -0.36
CA LEU A 195 -5.86 17.35 -0.15
C LEU A 195 -5.69 15.94 -0.76
N LYS A 196 -6.66 15.05 -0.56
CA LYS A 196 -6.67 13.71 -1.18
C LYS A 196 -6.52 13.78 -2.71
N ARG A 197 -7.21 14.72 -3.39
CA ARG A 197 -7.15 14.81 -4.86
C ARG A 197 -5.76 15.17 -5.37
N GLN A 198 -4.98 15.88 -4.57
CA GLN A 198 -3.61 16.26 -4.88
C GLN A 198 -2.61 15.16 -4.48
N LEU A 199 -2.77 14.55 -3.31
CA LEU A 199 -1.86 13.52 -2.79
C LEU A 199 -2.07 12.14 -3.44
N GLU A 200 -3.33 11.74 -3.62
CA GLU A 200 -3.78 10.40 -3.99
C GLU A 200 -4.88 10.47 -5.08
N PRO A 201 -4.57 11.00 -6.27
CA PRO A 201 -5.55 11.47 -7.25
C PRO A 201 -6.58 10.38 -7.65
N ARG A 202 -6.13 9.13 -7.80
CA ARG A 202 -6.98 8.02 -8.28
C ARG A 202 -7.43 7.05 -7.19
N VAL A 203 -7.08 7.30 -5.93
CA VAL A 203 -7.60 6.55 -4.78
C VAL A 203 -9.08 6.89 -4.53
N PRO A 204 -9.91 6.03 -3.94
CA PRO A 204 -11.25 6.43 -3.48
C PRO A 204 -11.20 7.48 -2.34
N ALA A 205 -12.26 8.27 -2.17
CA ALA A 205 -12.34 9.21 -1.05
C ALA A 205 -12.34 8.50 0.31
N ALA A 206 -11.97 9.21 1.38
CA ALA A 206 -11.96 8.66 2.74
C ALA A 206 -13.34 8.10 3.16
N SER A 207 -14.43 8.79 2.83
CA SER A 207 -15.80 8.32 3.09
C SER A 207 -16.11 6.98 2.41
N ALA A 208 -15.61 6.73 1.20
CA ALA A 208 -15.78 5.45 0.52
C ALA A 208 -14.96 4.33 1.18
N ARG A 209 -13.74 4.64 1.63
CA ARG A 209 -12.88 3.71 2.38
C ARG A 209 -13.47 3.35 3.75
N LEU A 210 -14.08 4.31 4.45
CA LEU A 210 -14.82 4.06 5.70
C LEU A 210 -16.06 3.18 5.48
N LYS A 211 -16.80 3.37 4.37
CA LYS A 211 -17.90 2.47 4.00
C LYS A 211 -17.44 1.05 3.64
N LEU A 212 -16.24 0.90 3.08
CA LEU A 212 -15.63 -0.41 2.88
C LEU A 212 -15.26 -1.04 4.23
N LEU A 213 -14.63 -0.25 5.12
CA LEU A 213 -14.24 -0.68 6.46
C LEU A 213 -15.45 -1.23 7.24
N GLN A 214 -16.57 -0.50 7.23
CA GLN A 214 -17.83 -0.94 7.84
C GLN A 214 -18.30 -2.28 7.24
N ALA A 215 -18.30 -2.40 5.92
CA ALA A 215 -18.78 -3.61 5.24
C ALA A 215 -17.92 -4.85 5.54
N LEU A 216 -16.60 -4.66 5.65
CA LEU A 216 -15.69 -5.72 6.07
C LEU A 216 -15.96 -6.11 7.53
N SER A 217 -16.13 -5.13 8.41
CA SER A 217 -16.44 -5.36 9.83
C SER A 217 -17.78 -6.09 10.02
N ASP A 218 -18.83 -5.67 9.31
CA ASP A 218 -20.16 -6.30 9.31
C ASP A 218 -20.10 -7.75 8.83
N ALA A 219 -19.19 -8.07 7.92
CA ALA A 219 -18.93 -9.43 7.43
C ALA A 219 -17.97 -10.23 8.35
N GLY A 220 -17.62 -9.70 9.52
CA GLY A 220 -16.75 -10.37 10.49
C GLY A 220 -15.25 -10.29 10.19
N VAL A 221 -14.83 -9.60 9.12
CA VAL A 221 -13.42 -9.50 8.71
C VAL A 221 -12.65 -8.59 9.69
N PRO A 222 -11.59 -9.07 10.35
CA PRO A 222 -10.76 -8.24 11.21
C PRO A 222 -10.09 -7.11 10.43
N CYS A 223 -10.41 -5.87 10.79
CA CYS A 223 -9.92 -4.70 10.07
C CYS A 223 -9.06 -3.76 10.91
N SER A 224 -8.05 -3.18 10.27
CA SER A 224 -7.17 -2.15 10.82
C SER A 224 -7.17 -0.91 9.93
N VAL A 225 -6.90 0.25 10.52
CA VAL A 225 -6.64 1.48 9.77
C VAL A 225 -5.16 1.85 9.79
N LEU A 226 -4.63 2.29 8.65
CA LEU A 226 -3.29 2.86 8.56
C LEU A 226 -3.40 4.37 8.32
N VAL A 227 -3.03 5.16 9.31
CA VAL A 227 -2.81 6.61 9.16
C VAL A 227 -1.43 6.80 8.53
N ALA A 228 -1.34 6.53 7.23
CA ALA A 228 -0.07 6.39 6.51
C ALA A 228 -0.16 6.99 5.10
N PRO A 229 0.64 8.04 4.79
CA PRO A 229 1.58 8.72 5.68
C PRO A 229 0.92 9.78 6.59
N VAL A 230 1.52 10.02 7.75
CA VAL A 230 1.42 11.28 8.48
C VAL A 230 2.46 12.23 7.90
N ILE A 231 2.00 13.34 7.33
CA ILE A 231 2.79 14.40 6.71
C ILE A 231 2.71 15.63 7.64
N PRO A 232 3.86 16.05 8.21
CA PRO A 232 3.91 17.18 9.12
C PRO A 232 3.29 18.46 8.54
N ALA A 233 2.49 19.19 9.33
CA ALA A 233 1.81 20.44 8.93
C ALA A 233 0.90 20.36 7.68
N VAL A 234 0.58 19.15 7.22
CA VAL A 234 -0.29 18.90 6.06
C VAL A 234 -1.53 18.13 6.48
N ASN A 235 -1.37 16.94 7.07
CA ASN A 235 -2.50 16.10 7.53
C ASN A 235 -2.33 15.60 8.98
N ASP A 236 -1.25 15.99 9.66
CA ASP A 236 -0.96 15.56 11.03
C ASP A 236 -1.99 16.05 12.05
N SER A 237 -2.75 17.10 11.72
CA SER A 237 -3.91 17.55 12.52
C SER A 237 -5.13 16.63 12.41
N GLU A 238 -5.18 15.71 11.44
CA GLU A 238 -6.32 14.84 11.18
C GLU A 238 -6.26 13.49 11.91
N ILE A 239 -5.15 13.19 12.60
CA ILE A 239 -4.90 11.89 13.25
C ILE A 239 -6.08 11.45 14.12
N GLU A 240 -6.51 12.31 15.04
CA GLU A 240 -7.58 12.00 15.99
C GLU A 240 -8.91 11.75 15.26
N LYS A 241 -9.24 12.59 14.29
CA LYS A 241 -10.47 12.49 13.50
C LYS A 241 -10.51 11.21 12.66
N ILE A 242 -9.39 10.83 12.05
CA ILE A 242 -9.29 9.58 11.26
C ILE A 242 -9.53 8.38 12.18
N LEU A 243 -8.91 8.35 13.36
CA LEU A 243 -9.04 7.26 14.32
C LEU A 243 -10.46 7.14 14.88
N GLU A 244 -11.10 8.26 15.23
CA GLU A 244 -12.51 8.29 15.63
C GLU A 244 -13.42 7.70 14.56
N GLN A 245 -13.27 8.16 13.31
CA GLN A 245 -14.09 7.67 12.21
C GLN A 245 -13.81 6.20 11.90
N ALA A 246 -12.56 5.76 11.97
CA ALA A 246 -12.22 4.35 11.75
C ALA A 246 -12.83 3.45 12.82
N ALA A 247 -12.76 3.83 14.10
CA ALA A 247 -13.39 3.09 15.20
C ALA A 247 -14.91 3.02 15.03
N LEU A 248 -15.56 4.13 14.66
CA LEU A 248 -17.00 4.17 14.38
C LEU A 248 -17.42 3.24 13.23
N HIS A 249 -16.52 2.98 12.27
CA HIS A 249 -16.76 2.08 11.14
C HIS A 249 -16.20 0.67 11.37
N GLY A 250 -15.88 0.30 12.62
CA GLY A 250 -15.56 -1.07 13.00
C GLY A 250 -14.10 -1.50 12.79
N ALA A 251 -13.14 -0.56 12.71
CA ALA A 251 -11.72 -0.91 12.88
C ALA A 251 -11.46 -1.44 14.29
N ARG A 252 -10.61 -2.47 14.40
CA ARG A 252 -10.17 -3.09 15.67
C ARG A 252 -8.82 -2.57 16.14
N SER A 253 -7.96 -2.18 15.20
CA SER A 253 -6.64 -1.66 15.49
C SER A 253 -6.22 -0.57 14.51
N ALA A 254 -5.15 0.13 14.87
CA ALA A 254 -4.57 1.16 14.04
C ALA A 254 -3.04 1.15 14.10
N ALA A 255 -2.43 1.62 13.03
CA ALA A 255 -1.04 2.02 12.99
C ALA A 255 -0.88 3.34 12.24
N TRP A 256 0.26 4.00 12.44
CA TRP A 256 0.63 5.22 11.71
C TRP A 256 2.05 5.08 11.19
N ILE A 257 2.33 5.78 10.09
CA ILE A 257 3.66 5.83 9.48
C ILE A 257 3.94 7.29 9.15
N LEU A 258 5.01 7.86 9.69
CA LEU A 258 5.53 9.16 9.27
C LEU A 258 5.94 9.11 7.80
N LEU A 259 5.74 10.19 7.06
CA LEU A 259 6.14 10.31 5.66
C LEU A 259 7.57 9.81 5.42
N ARG A 260 7.70 8.90 4.45
CA ARG A 260 8.96 8.31 4.02
C ARG A 260 9.36 8.89 2.68
N LEU A 261 10.61 9.35 2.57
CA LEU A 261 11.15 9.93 1.34
C LEU A 261 12.42 9.18 0.87
N PRO A 262 12.34 7.86 0.57
CA PRO A 262 13.48 7.13 0.06
C PRO A 262 13.80 7.53 -1.38
N HIS A 263 15.09 7.69 -1.69
CA HIS A 263 15.60 7.88 -3.05
C HIS A 263 14.88 9.03 -3.80
N GLU A 264 14.40 8.79 -5.02
CA GLU A 264 13.77 9.77 -5.91
C GLU A 264 12.47 10.35 -5.35
N VAL A 265 11.84 9.68 -4.37
CA VAL A 265 10.59 10.14 -3.72
C VAL A 265 10.79 11.48 -3.03
N ARG A 266 12.00 11.76 -2.51
CA ARG A 266 12.33 13.05 -1.89
C ARG A 266 12.15 14.21 -2.87
N GLU A 267 12.67 14.07 -4.08
CA GLU A 267 12.60 15.10 -5.12
C GLU A 267 11.17 15.24 -5.64
N ILE A 268 10.52 14.11 -5.96
CA ILE A 268 9.12 14.08 -6.38
C ILE A 268 8.19 14.78 -5.37
N PHE A 269 8.39 14.52 -4.08
CA PHE A 269 7.57 15.12 -3.04
C PHE A 269 7.92 16.59 -2.78
N SER A 270 9.19 16.98 -2.92
CA SER A 270 9.61 18.38 -2.85
C SER A 270 8.93 19.19 -3.95
N ASP A 271 8.99 18.74 -5.20
CA ASP A 271 8.35 19.42 -6.33
C ASP A 271 6.84 19.55 -6.09
N TRP A 272 6.22 18.49 -5.54
CA TRP A 272 4.80 18.51 -5.18
C TRP A 272 4.47 19.56 -4.12
N LEU A 273 5.28 19.68 -3.07
CA LEU A 273 5.12 20.71 -2.04
C LEU A 273 5.24 22.10 -2.65
N ASP A 274 6.27 22.33 -3.46
CA ASP A 274 6.56 23.65 -4.04
C ASP A 274 5.43 24.08 -5.00
N GLN A 275 4.78 23.13 -5.68
CA GLN A 275 3.65 23.42 -6.57
C GLN A 275 2.29 23.57 -5.84
N HIS A 276 2.00 22.70 -4.87
CA HIS A 276 0.65 22.60 -4.29
C HIS A 276 0.50 23.30 -2.94
N LEU A 277 1.60 23.42 -2.19
CA LEU A 277 1.65 23.99 -0.84
C LEU A 277 2.90 24.88 -0.65
N PRO A 278 3.17 25.86 -1.54
CA PRO A 278 4.41 26.65 -1.51
C PRO A 278 4.63 27.35 -0.16
N ASP A 279 3.56 27.91 0.42
CA ASP A 279 3.62 28.62 1.71
C ASP A 279 3.98 27.72 2.91
N ARG A 280 3.91 26.39 2.75
CA ARG A 280 4.22 25.41 3.80
C ARG A 280 5.44 24.56 3.49
N ALA A 281 5.96 24.57 2.27
CA ALA A 281 6.98 23.63 1.79
C ALA A 281 8.21 23.59 2.72
N ASP A 282 8.77 24.75 3.05
CA ASP A 282 9.94 24.87 3.93
C ASP A 282 9.63 24.41 5.37
N HIS A 283 8.43 24.69 5.85
CA HIS A 283 8.00 24.27 7.18
C HIS A 283 7.87 22.75 7.27
N VAL A 284 7.25 22.11 6.28
CA VAL A 284 7.15 20.63 6.19
C VAL A 284 8.55 20.02 6.16
N LYS A 285 9.42 20.49 5.28
CA LYS A 285 10.81 20.01 5.15
C LYS A 285 11.59 20.19 6.47
N SER A 286 11.38 21.30 7.18
CA SER A 286 11.99 21.56 8.50
C SER A 286 11.52 20.56 9.56
N LEU A 287 10.22 20.28 9.65
CA LEU A 287 9.67 19.31 10.60
C LEU A 287 10.14 17.88 10.30
N LEU A 288 10.25 17.50 9.03
CA LEU A 288 10.84 16.22 8.63
C LEU A 288 12.29 16.11 9.09
N ARG A 289 13.09 17.17 8.90
CA ARG A 289 14.48 17.22 9.42
C ARG A 289 14.54 17.06 10.93
N GLN A 290 13.65 17.72 11.67
CA GLN A 290 13.57 17.56 13.13
C GLN A 290 13.19 16.12 13.52
N ALA A 291 12.30 15.49 12.76
CA ALA A 291 11.85 14.11 12.98
C ALA A 291 12.89 13.05 12.54
N HIS A 292 13.96 13.42 11.84
CA HIS A 292 14.94 12.50 11.27
C HIS A 292 16.39 12.95 11.51
N GLY A 293 16.66 13.60 12.65
CA GLY A 293 18.03 13.92 13.08
C GLY A 293 18.79 14.86 12.13
N GLY A 294 18.10 15.82 11.51
CA GLY A 294 18.64 16.81 10.58
C GLY A 294 18.51 16.43 9.11
N ARG A 295 18.09 15.20 8.78
CA ARG A 295 17.90 14.72 7.40
C ARG A 295 16.43 14.73 7.02
N GLU A 296 16.08 14.85 5.74
CA GLU A 296 14.66 14.77 5.33
C GLU A 296 14.09 13.35 5.44
N TYR A 297 14.96 12.33 5.47
CA TYR A 297 14.57 10.94 5.68
C TYR A 297 15.73 10.15 6.30
N ASP A 298 15.41 9.30 7.28
CA ASP A 298 16.31 8.33 7.87
C ASP A 298 15.87 6.92 7.49
N SER A 299 16.71 6.18 6.78
CA SER A 299 16.38 4.83 6.29
C SER A 299 16.59 3.72 7.32
N ARG A 300 17.18 4.02 8.48
CA ARG A 300 17.46 3.02 9.53
C ARG A 300 16.17 2.42 10.07
N PHE A 301 16.18 1.11 10.32
CA PHE A 301 15.11 0.44 11.04
C PHE A 301 14.90 1.06 12.42
N GLY A 302 13.65 1.03 12.90
CA GLY A 302 13.19 1.68 14.12
C GLY A 302 12.97 3.19 14.01
N HIS A 303 13.48 3.83 12.95
CA HIS A 303 13.38 5.28 12.75
C HIS A 303 12.63 5.67 11.48
N ARG A 304 12.74 4.88 10.41
CA ARG A 304 12.20 5.23 9.10
C ARG A 304 10.68 5.34 9.03
N GLN A 305 9.93 4.71 9.94
CA GLN A 305 8.47 4.77 9.97
C GLN A 305 7.90 5.68 11.05
N SER A 306 8.64 5.97 12.11
CA SER A 306 8.14 6.71 13.27
C SER A 306 8.86 8.04 13.50
N GLY A 307 10.04 8.23 12.91
CA GLY A 307 10.93 9.34 13.22
C GLY A 307 11.54 9.25 14.63
N SER A 308 12.18 10.33 15.05
CA SER A 308 12.80 10.53 16.35
C SER A 308 12.67 11.99 16.79
N GLY A 309 13.01 12.29 18.06
CA GLY A 309 12.95 13.65 18.60
C GLY A 309 11.55 14.09 19.05
N PRO A 310 11.43 15.36 19.51
CA PRO A 310 10.23 15.87 20.17
C PRO A 310 8.98 15.82 19.28
N TYR A 311 9.12 16.18 18.00
CA TYR A 311 8.00 16.23 17.07
C TYR A 311 7.43 14.83 16.77
N ALA A 312 8.28 13.87 16.43
CA ALA A 312 7.87 12.47 16.24
C ALA A 312 7.26 11.87 17.52
N SER A 313 7.82 12.20 18.68
CA SER A 313 7.31 11.76 19.99
C SER A 313 5.91 12.30 20.27
N MET A 314 5.66 13.56 19.95
CA MET A 314 4.34 14.20 20.06
C MET A 314 3.31 13.50 19.16
N ILE A 315 3.64 13.24 17.88
CA ILE A 315 2.77 12.50 16.96
C ILE A 315 2.42 11.11 17.52
N GLY A 316 3.43 10.36 17.98
CA GLY A 316 3.23 9.05 18.58
C GLY A 316 2.37 9.09 19.85
N GLN A 317 2.54 10.11 20.70
CA GLN A 317 1.71 10.31 21.90
C GLN A 317 0.26 10.63 21.55
N ARG A 318 0.03 11.56 20.62
CA ARG A 318 -1.32 11.91 20.12
C ARG A 318 -2.04 10.69 19.55
N PHE A 319 -1.35 9.94 18.70
CA PHE A 319 -1.88 8.70 18.13
C PHE A 319 -2.28 7.68 19.22
N ARG A 320 -1.36 7.36 20.15
CA ARG A 320 -1.64 6.39 21.22
C ARG A 320 -2.77 6.84 22.14
N ALA A 321 -2.78 8.11 22.52
CA ALA A 321 -3.84 8.68 23.36
C ALA A 321 -5.21 8.60 22.67
N SER A 322 -5.26 8.91 21.38
CA SER A 322 -6.50 8.82 20.61
C SER A 322 -6.97 7.37 20.44
N CYS A 323 -6.08 6.44 20.07
CA CYS A 323 -6.41 5.01 20.00
C CYS A 323 -6.98 4.49 21.33
N LYS A 324 -6.33 4.81 22.46
CA LYS A 324 -6.83 4.43 23.79
C LYS A 324 -8.23 4.98 24.06
N ARG A 325 -8.49 6.25 23.69
CA ARG A 325 -9.78 6.91 23.89
C ARG A 325 -10.90 6.28 23.05
N VAL A 326 -10.60 5.83 21.83
CA VAL A 326 -11.60 5.24 20.92
C VAL A 326 -11.62 3.72 20.92
N GLY A 327 -10.84 3.07 21.78
CA GLY A 327 -10.82 1.60 21.92
C GLY A 327 -10.08 0.84 20.81
N LEU A 328 -9.13 1.47 20.11
CA LEU A 328 -8.32 0.81 19.08
C LEU A 328 -7.01 0.27 19.67
N THR A 329 -6.69 -0.98 19.34
CA THR A 329 -5.36 -1.55 19.65
C THR A 329 -4.28 -0.89 18.79
N THR A 330 -3.11 -0.61 19.36
CA THR A 330 -1.99 0.05 18.65
C THR A 330 -0.91 -0.95 18.27
N GLY A 331 -0.47 -0.96 17.00
CA GLY A 331 0.83 -1.53 16.60
C GLY A 331 1.04 -3.03 16.85
N GLU A 332 0.06 -3.74 17.40
CA GLU A 332 0.16 -5.18 17.60
C GLU A 332 0.07 -5.89 16.24
N ARG A 333 0.85 -6.96 16.09
CA ARG A 333 0.64 -7.94 15.03
C ARG A 333 -0.86 -8.25 15.01
N PRO A 334 -1.51 -8.27 13.84
CA PRO A 334 -2.86 -8.81 13.74
C PRO A 334 -2.90 -10.12 14.53
N GLN A 335 -4.02 -10.39 15.21
CA GLN A 335 -4.28 -11.68 15.85
C GLN A 335 -3.64 -12.80 15.02
N ALA A 336 -2.80 -13.62 15.67
CA ALA A 336 -2.03 -14.63 14.95
C ALA A 336 -2.95 -15.46 14.06
N LEU A 337 -2.76 -15.33 12.75
CA LEU A 337 -3.59 -16.02 11.77
C LEU A 337 -3.29 -17.53 11.85
N ASP A 338 -4.31 -18.35 11.66
CA ASP A 338 -4.17 -19.79 11.78
C ASP A 338 -3.36 -20.37 10.61
N CYS A 339 -2.22 -20.98 10.92
CA CYS A 339 -1.38 -21.68 9.94
C CYS A 339 -1.57 -23.20 9.99
N SER A 340 -2.26 -23.72 11.02
CA SER A 340 -2.37 -25.17 11.27
C SER A 340 -3.29 -25.88 10.28
N GLY A 341 -4.24 -25.14 9.70
CA GLY A 341 -5.22 -25.66 8.75
C GLY A 341 -4.73 -25.77 7.30
N PHE A 342 -3.49 -25.39 7.00
CA PHE A 342 -2.96 -25.33 5.63
C PHE A 342 -3.02 -26.69 4.92
N ARG A 343 -3.44 -26.67 3.65
CA ARG A 343 -3.58 -27.84 2.78
C ARG A 343 -2.64 -27.69 1.58
N PRO A 344 -1.51 -28.40 1.53
CA PRO A 344 -0.59 -28.33 0.39
C PRO A 344 -1.29 -28.73 -0.93
N PRO A 345 -0.87 -28.17 -2.07
CA PRO A 345 -1.36 -28.63 -3.37
C PRO A 345 -1.06 -30.13 -3.57
N GLY A 346 -1.97 -30.84 -4.23
CA GLY A 346 -1.88 -32.29 -4.45
C GLY A 346 -2.37 -33.18 -3.29
N GLN A 347 -2.72 -32.62 -2.12
CA GLN A 347 -3.28 -33.38 -0.99
C GLN A 347 -4.80 -33.26 -0.81
N GLN A 348 -5.55 -32.86 -1.85
CA GLN A 348 -7.01 -33.02 -1.81
C GLN A 348 -7.32 -34.52 -1.75
N GLN A 349 -7.54 -35.04 -0.53
CA GLN A 349 -8.11 -36.36 -0.33
C GLN A 349 -9.42 -36.40 -1.12
N LEU A 350 -9.44 -37.22 -2.18
CA LEU A 350 -10.66 -37.79 -2.70
C LEU A 350 -11.41 -38.34 -1.49
N GLY A 351 -12.53 -37.71 -1.14
CA GLY A 351 -13.46 -38.25 -0.18
C GLY A 351 -13.92 -39.59 -0.73
N LEU A 352 -13.26 -40.67 -0.32
CA LEU A 352 -13.82 -42.00 -0.45
C LEU A 352 -14.97 -42.06 0.55
N GLU A 353 -16.13 -41.61 0.11
CA GLU A 353 -17.39 -42.03 0.70
C GLU A 353 -17.49 -43.54 0.47
N PHE A 354 -16.94 -44.31 1.39
CA PHE A 354 -17.36 -45.68 1.57
C PHE A 354 -18.78 -45.62 2.14
N GLY A 355 -19.76 -45.54 1.24
CA GLY A 355 -21.13 -45.91 1.55
C GLY A 355 -21.12 -47.35 2.01
N GLY A 356 -21.20 -47.54 3.32
CA GLY A 356 -21.44 -48.83 3.95
C GLY A 356 -22.91 -49.20 3.78
N ASP A 357 -23.08 -50.42 3.26
CA ASP A 357 -24.28 -51.25 3.04
C ASP A 357 -25.59 -50.89 3.76
#